data_AF-A0A972ZXJ0-F1
#
_entry.id   AF-A0A972ZXJ0-F1
#
_cell.length_a   1.000
_cell.length_b   1.000
_cell.length_c   1.000
_cell.angle_alpha   90.00
_cell.angle_beta   90.00
_cell.angle_gamma   90.00
#
_symmetry.space_group_name_H-M   'P 1'
#
loop_
_entity.id
_entity.type
_entity.pdbx_description
1 polymer ?
#
loop_
_entity_poly.entity_id
_entity_poly.type
_entity_poly.pdbx_seq_one_letter_code
_entity_poly.pdbx_strand_id
1 'polypeptide(L)' 'NGSGYVIDQPATKARRDAMYAERRAKGVPVKEWWRQSRERVLSKNFLLPIQEMYQSSTSFENYNRQYRDFWQLPDDFEI' A
#
# COMPACT_ATOMS: atom_id res chain seq x y z
N ASN A 1 -37.08 -10.46 20.94
CA ASN A 1 -36.41 -9.40 21.72
C ASN A 1 -34.90 -9.59 21.62
N GLY A 2 -34.29 -9.02 20.58
CA GLY A 2 -32.84 -9.03 20.43
C GLY A 2 -32.22 -8.11 21.48
N SER A 3 -31.36 -8.64 22.34
CA SER A 3 -30.55 -7.84 23.27
C SER A 3 -29.66 -6.91 22.44
N GLY A 4 -30.10 -5.67 22.29
CA GLY A 4 -29.39 -4.65 21.53
C GLY A 4 -28.06 -4.36 22.21
N TYR A 5 -26.97 -4.48 21.45
CA TYR A 5 -25.67 -3.98 21.88
C TYR A 5 -25.78 -2.47 22.14
N VAL A 6 -25.37 -2.04 23.32
CA VAL A 6 -25.33 -0.62 23.70
C VAL A 6 -23.88 -0.16 23.66
N ILE A 7 -23.64 1.00 23.03
CA ILE A 7 -22.30 1.56 22.89
C ILE A 7 -21.84 2.14 24.23
N ASP A 8 -20.69 1.67 24.71
CA ASP A 8 -19.92 2.36 25.74
C ASP A 8 -19.15 3.53 25.11
N GLN A 9 -19.69 4.74 25.29
CA GLN A 9 -19.13 5.95 24.70
C GLN A 9 -17.72 6.28 25.24
N PRO A 10 -17.48 6.28 26.58
CA PRO A 10 -16.13 6.47 27.13
C PRO A 10 -15.10 5.45 26.62
N ALA A 11 -15.42 4.15 26.67
CA ALA A 11 -14.50 3.11 26.24
C ALA A 11 -14.21 3.19 24.75
N THR A 12 -15.24 3.51 23.94
CA THR A 12 -15.07 3.72 22.49
C THR A 12 -14.13 4.89 22.19
N LYS A 13 -14.25 6.01 22.93
CA LYS A 13 -13.35 7.15 22.75
C LYS A 13 -11.91 6.77 23.10
N ALA A 14 -11.69 6.14 24.25
CA ALA A 14 -10.36 5.71 24.69
C ALA A 14 -9.73 4.74 23.67
N ARG A 15 -10.52 3.79 23.13
CA ARG A 15 -10.05 2.87 22.09
C ARG A 15 -9.63 3.59 20.82
N ARG A 16 -10.40 4.58 20.35
CA ARG A 16 -10.05 5.38 19.16
C ARG A 16 -8.74 6.14 19.36
N ASP A 17 -8.56 6.78 20.52
CA ASP A 17 -7.33 7.51 20.86
C ASP A 17 -6.11 6.58 20.86
N ALA A 18 -6.26 5.38 21.43
CA ALA A 18 -5.24 4.32 21.37
C ALA A 18 -4.95 3.87 19.93
N MET A 19 -5.98 3.67 19.09
CA MET A 19 -5.80 3.30 17.67
C MET A 19 -5.03 4.37 16.90
N TYR A 20 -5.28 5.66 17.17
CA TYR A 20 -4.51 6.74 16.54
C TYR A 20 -3.04 6.71 16.96
N ALA A 21 -2.76 6.47 18.24
CA ALA A 21 -1.39 6.31 18.73
C ALA A 21 -0.69 5.09 18.11
N GLU A 22 -1.36 3.94 18.05
CA GLU A 22 -0.86 2.72 17.41
C GLU A 22 -0.55 2.95 15.92
N ARG A 23 -1.44 3.62 15.18
CA ARG A 23 -1.25 3.94 13.76
C ARG A 23 -0.05 4.87 13.55
N ARG A 24 0.11 5.89 14.41
CA ARG A 24 1.28 6.78 14.37
C ARG A 24 2.57 6.05 14.66
N ALA A 25 2.58 5.15 15.63
CA ALA A 25 3.77 4.38 16.00
C ALA A 25 4.18 3.36 14.92
N LYS A 26 3.20 2.76 14.21
CA LYS A 26 3.44 1.80 13.11
C LYS A 26 3.74 2.49 11.77
N GLY A 27 3.28 3.71 11.59
CA GLY A 27 3.46 4.47 10.36
C GLY A 27 4.93 4.78 10.11
N VAL A 28 5.35 4.63 8.85
CA VAL A 28 6.69 5.04 8.41
C VAL A 28 6.56 6.24 7.45
N PRO A 29 7.58 7.11 7.36
CA PRO A 29 7.59 8.16 6.35
C PRO A 29 7.40 7.59 4.94
N VAL A 30 6.57 8.23 4.12
CA VAL A 30 6.23 7.75 2.76
C VAL A 30 7.48 7.53 1.92
N LYS A 31 8.49 8.41 2.03
CA LYS A 31 9.76 8.27 1.30
C LYS A 31 10.50 6.98 1.66
N GLU A 32 10.46 6.57 2.92
CA GLU A 32 11.12 5.35 3.38
C GLU A 32 10.36 4.10 2.90
N TRP A 33 9.03 4.11 3.01
CA TRP A 33 8.20 3.05 2.44
C TRP A 33 8.38 2.91 0.92
N TRP A 34 8.44 4.03 0.20
CA TRP A 34 8.61 4.05 -1.25
C TRP A 34 9.95 3.45 -1.65
N ARG A 35 11.03 3.77 -0.93
CA ARG A 35 12.37 3.21 -1.17
C ARG A 35 12.37 1.68 -1.06
N GLN A 36 11.84 1.15 0.04
CA GLN A 36 11.74 -0.30 0.26
C GLN A 36 10.82 -0.99 -0.78
N SER A 37 9.75 -0.31 -1.19
CA SER A 37 8.81 -0.86 -2.18
C SER A 37 9.41 -0.85 -3.59
N ARG A 38 10.18 0.19 -3.95
CA ARG A 38 10.92 0.27 -5.21
C ARG A 38 11.93 -0.86 -5.35
N GLU A 39 12.63 -1.23 -4.27
CA GLU A 39 13.54 -2.39 -4.29
C GLU A 39 12.80 -3.68 -4.65
N ARG A 40 11.57 -3.88 -4.13
CA ARG A 40 10.72 -5.03 -4.50
C ARG A 40 10.30 -5.00 -5.97
N VAL A 41 9.92 -3.83 -6.47
CA VAL A 41 9.58 -3.61 -7.90
C VAL A 41 10.77 -3.96 -8.79
N LEU A 42 11.96 -3.44 -8.49
CA LEU A 42 13.18 -3.71 -9.25
C LEU A 42 13.55 -5.19 -9.24
N SER A 43 13.42 -5.86 -8.09
CA SER A 43 13.66 -7.30 -7.96
C SER A 43 12.55 -8.17 -8.55
N LYS A 44 11.43 -7.57 -9.01
CA LYS A 44 10.22 -8.26 -9.46
C LYS A 44 9.70 -9.29 -8.46
N ASN A 45 9.88 -9.03 -7.16
CA ASN A 45 9.51 -9.96 -6.10
C ASN A 45 8.00 -9.85 -5.82
N PHE A 46 7.21 -10.46 -6.71
CA PHE A 46 5.77 -10.51 -6.65
C PHE A 46 5.28 -11.96 -6.74
N LEU A 47 4.09 -12.21 -6.20
CA LEU A 47 3.36 -13.45 -6.49
C LEU A 47 2.96 -13.44 -7.97
N LEU A 48 2.97 -14.62 -8.62
CA LEU A 48 2.67 -14.74 -10.06
C LEU A 48 1.40 -13.98 -10.50
N PRO A 49 0.24 -14.09 -9.82
CA PRO A 49 -0.96 -13.36 -10.24
C PRO A 49 -0.80 -11.83 -10.20
N ILE A 50 0.04 -11.31 -9.30
CA ILE A 50 0.33 -9.88 -9.19
C ILE A 50 1.27 -9.45 -10.31
N GLN A 51 2.24 -10.29 -10.66
CA GLN A 51 3.13 -10.03 -11.78
C GLN A 51 2.34 -10.00 -13.11
N GLU A 52 1.46 -10.98 -13.34
CA GLU A 52 0.59 -11.02 -14.53
C GLU A 52 -0.33 -9.79 -14.62
N MET A 53 -0.89 -9.36 -13.48
CA MET A 53 -1.68 -8.13 -13.41
C MET A 53 -0.88 -6.90 -13.83
N TYR A 54 0.35 -6.76 -13.31
CA TYR A 54 1.21 -5.63 -13.68
C TYR A 54 1.63 -5.70 -15.15
N GLN A 55 2.01 -6.87 -15.67
CA GLN A 55 2.35 -7.08 -17.08
C GLN A 55 1.20 -6.68 -18.01
N SER A 56 -0.01 -7.12 -17.69
CA SER A 56 -1.22 -6.73 -18.43
C SER A 56 -1.43 -5.22 -18.38
N SER A 57 -1.24 -4.59 -17.21
CA SER A 57 -1.41 -3.14 -17.05
C SER A 57 -0.33 -2.33 -17.76
N THR A 58 0.94 -2.77 -17.72
CA THR A 58 2.07 -2.10 -18.39
C THR A 58 2.10 -2.35 -19.90
N SER A 59 1.24 -3.21 -20.43
CA SER A 59 1.01 -3.29 -21.89
C SER A 59 0.36 -2.01 -22.45
N PHE A 60 -0.29 -1.21 -21.60
CA PHE A 60 -0.84 0.08 -21.98
C PHE A 60 0.19 1.20 -21.78
N GLU A 61 0.63 1.84 -22.86
CA GLU A 61 1.74 2.80 -22.86
C GLU A 61 1.61 3.92 -21.81
N ASN A 62 0.42 4.51 -21.65
CA ASN A 62 0.22 5.57 -20.65
C ASN A 62 0.42 5.06 -19.22
N TYR A 63 -0.07 3.87 -18.92
CA TYR A 63 0.13 3.24 -17.61
C TYR A 63 1.61 2.90 -17.40
N ASN A 64 2.26 2.32 -18.41
CA ASN A 64 3.68 1.95 -18.33
C ASN A 64 4.58 3.16 -18.04
N ARG A 65 4.34 4.28 -18.74
CA ARG A 65 5.05 5.54 -18.48
C ARG A 65 4.85 6.01 -17.04
N GLN A 66 3.60 6.11 -16.58
CA GLN A 66 3.33 6.54 -15.20
C GLN A 66 3.93 5.59 -14.16
N TYR A 67 3.94 4.29 -14.44
CA TYR A 67 4.54 3.27 -13.58
C TYR A 67 6.04 3.48 -13.45
N ARG A 68 6.76 3.63 -14.58
CA ARG A 68 8.19 3.93 -14.61
C ARG A 68 8.51 5.27 -13.93
N ASP A 69 7.73 6.31 -14.21
CA ASP A 69 7.92 7.65 -13.63
C ASP A 69 7.75 7.62 -12.09
N PHE A 70 6.67 7.01 -11.60
CA PHE A 70 6.38 6.95 -10.16
C PHE A 70 7.45 6.16 -9.40
N TRP A 71 7.89 5.04 -9.96
CA TRP A 71 8.91 4.19 -9.35
C TRP A 71 10.35 4.61 -9.71
N GLN A 72 10.53 5.64 -10.53
CA GLN A 72 11.81 6.08 -11.06
C GLN A 72 12.64 4.90 -11.59
N LEU A 73 12.04 4.14 -12.50
CA LEU A 73 12.64 2.94 -13.10
C LEU A 73 13.41 3.30 -14.37
N PRO A 74 14.38 2.46 -14.80
CA PRO A 74 15.00 2.58 -16.11
C PRO A 74 13.97 2.59 -17.25
N ASP A 75 14.30 3.26 -18.36
CA ASP A 75 13.40 3.37 -19.52
C ASP A 75 13.11 2.00 -20.16
N ASP A 76 14.06 1.07 -20.10
CA ASP A 76 13.97 -0.31 -20.58
C ASP A 76 13.38 -1.29 -19.55
N PHE A 77 12.89 -0.78 -18.41
CA PHE A 77 12.29 -1.64 -17.40
C PHE A 77 10.96 -2.23 -17.89
N GLU A 78 10.88 -3.55 -17.86
CA GLU A 78 9.67 -4.35 -18.06
C GLU A 78 9.43 -5.17 -16.80
N ILE A 79 8.19 -5.29 -16.32
CA ILE A 79 7.83 -6.05 -15.13
C ILE A 79 7.52 -7.52 -15.43
#